data_AF-A0A1H1ZVM4-F1
#
_entry.id   AF-A0A1H1ZVM4-F1
#
_cell.length_a   1.000
_cell.length_b   1.000
_cell.length_c   1.000
_cell.angle_alpha   90.00
_cell.angle_beta   90.00
_cell.angle_gamma   90.00
#
_symmetry.space_group_name_H-M   'P 1'
#
loop_
_entity.id
_entity.type
_entity.pdbx_description
1 polymer ?
#
loop_
_entity_poly.entity_id
_entity_poly.type
_entity_poly.pdbx_seq_one_letter_code
_entity_poly.pdbx_strand_id
1 'polypeptide(L)'
;MQTKIAANAQAMRRWLNKAETALGNHSDRLNAINIFPVADGDTGTNLYLTVRAASDALDALDPSVMDVGAVLTHAGQAALEKARGNSGTLFSVFLCAAAEPLAGQQRLSSALLATALHRAQIRAWTALSDPVPGTMLSVMEAASLAAGEIDALHPGDDSNHALGVTLDAAVAAALAAVVSTEDQLDALQAAKVVDAGGVGLLLILDCLRSVVLGEELQGTLLDDLHGYSVQDPHIHSSMPVDEGVEVMCTISLSPLDAATLRQHLDELGDSVIMSQLGGGEAGDGTYRWRVHVHVPTPGPAVELIRTLGTPTDMSISALSDTSGHRSQALQEAVDSGGHER
;
A
#
# COMPACT_ATOMS: atom_id res chain seq x y z
N MET A 1 -33.98 -8.46 6.75
CA MET A 1 -33.83 -7.73 5.47
C MET A 1 -32.57 -8.27 4.82
N GLN A 2 -32.64 -8.89 3.64
CA GLN A 2 -31.41 -9.18 2.88
C GLN A 2 -30.81 -7.83 2.50
N THR A 3 -29.66 -7.47 3.08
CA THR A 3 -28.96 -6.27 2.66
C THR A 3 -28.54 -6.44 1.20
N LYS A 4 -28.82 -5.43 0.39
CA LYS A 4 -28.61 -5.51 -1.06
C LYS A 4 -27.12 -5.41 -1.34
N ILE A 5 -26.51 -6.47 -1.87
CA ILE A 5 -25.12 -6.46 -2.33
C ILE A 5 -24.95 -5.31 -3.34
N ALA A 6 -23.96 -4.45 -3.10
CA ALA A 6 -23.69 -3.27 -3.91
C ALA A 6 -22.19 -3.16 -4.18
N ALA A 7 -21.80 -3.36 -5.44
CA ALA A 7 -20.40 -3.41 -5.84
C ALA A 7 -20.07 -2.42 -6.96
N ASN A 8 -20.68 -1.23 -6.93
CA ASN A 8 -20.52 -0.16 -7.93
C ASN A 8 -19.58 0.95 -7.45
N ALA A 9 -19.39 2.00 -8.26
CA ALA A 9 -18.58 3.18 -7.91
C ALA A 9 -18.90 3.77 -6.53
N GLN A 10 -20.19 3.90 -6.16
CA GLN A 10 -20.57 4.41 -4.83
C GLN A 10 -20.16 3.46 -3.71
N ALA A 11 -20.16 2.15 -3.94
CA ALA A 11 -19.63 1.18 -2.99
C ALA A 11 -18.12 1.34 -2.80
N MET A 12 -17.36 1.59 -3.88
CA MET A 12 -15.91 1.84 -3.77
C MET A 12 -15.59 3.10 -2.95
N ARG A 13 -16.38 4.16 -3.13
CA ARG A 13 -16.29 5.39 -2.30
C ARG A 13 -16.56 5.09 -0.82
N ARG A 14 -17.61 4.32 -0.52
CA ARG A 14 -17.92 3.91 0.86
C ARG A 14 -16.85 2.97 1.44
N TRP A 15 -16.27 2.11 0.61
CA TRP A 15 -15.19 1.20 1.01
C TRP A 15 -13.97 1.98 1.48
N LEU A 16 -13.47 2.93 0.68
CA LEU A 16 -12.30 3.72 1.08
C LEU A 16 -12.56 4.61 2.30
N ASN A 17 -13.74 5.22 2.41
CA ASN A 17 -14.15 5.93 3.63
C ASN A 17 -14.19 5.02 4.88
N LYS A 18 -14.71 3.80 4.73
CA LYS A 18 -14.74 2.83 5.83
C LYS A 18 -13.32 2.36 6.19
N ALA A 19 -12.48 2.11 5.19
CA ALA A 19 -11.08 1.73 5.37
C ALA A 19 -10.28 2.85 6.05
N GLU A 20 -10.49 4.11 5.69
CA GLU A 20 -9.89 5.27 6.36
C GLU A 20 -10.25 5.27 7.85
N THR A 21 -11.54 5.13 8.17
CA THR A 21 -12.01 5.11 9.57
C THR A 21 -11.42 3.93 10.34
N ALA A 22 -11.40 2.74 9.73
CA ALA A 22 -10.84 1.54 10.35
C ALA A 22 -9.34 1.70 10.60
N LEU A 23 -8.56 2.14 9.62
CA LEU A 23 -7.12 2.37 9.77
C LEU A 23 -6.84 3.47 10.79
N GLY A 24 -7.63 4.53 10.83
CA GLY A 24 -7.51 5.57 11.87
C GLY A 24 -7.69 5.00 13.28
N ASN A 25 -8.70 4.15 13.49
CA ASN A 25 -8.96 3.49 14.77
C ASN A 25 -7.88 2.46 15.15
N HIS A 26 -7.18 1.90 14.17
CA HIS A 26 -6.17 0.86 14.35
C HIS A 26 -4.73 1.40 14.23
N SER A 27 -4.54 2.68 13.92
CA SER A 27 -3.25 3.26 13.56
C SER A 27 -2.19 3.02 14.64
N ASP A 28 -2.50 3.32 15.90
CA ASP A 28 -1.58 3.14 17.03
C ASP A 28 -1.21 1.67 17.25
N ARG A 29 -2.15 0.74 17.04
CA ARG A 29 -1.90 -0.71 17.18
C ARG A 29 -1.05 -1.26 16.04
N LEU A 30 -1.28 -0.78 14.82
CA LEU A 30 -0.43 -1.11 13.67
C LEU A 30 1.00 -0.57 13.88
N ASN A 31 1.11 0.66 14.39
CA ASN A 31 2.39 1.25 14.77
C ASN A 31 3.08 0.46 15.89
N ALA A 32 2.35 -0.04 16.88
CA ALA A 32 2.89 -0.81 17.99
C ALA A 32 3.69 -2.04 17.54
N ILE A 33 3.22 -2.74 16.51
CA ILE A 33 3.84 -3.96 15.95
C ILE A 33 4.72 -3.71 14.71
N ASN A 34 4.91 -2.45 14.28
CA ASN A 34 5.72 -2.12 13.10
C ASN A 34 7.21 -2.25 13.41
N ILE A 35 7.76 -3.44 13.17
CA ILE A 35 9.16 -3.77 13.45
C ILE A 35 9.95 -4.26 12.22
N PHE A 36 9.32 -4.27 11.04
CA PHE A 36 9.93 -4.76 9.80
C PHE A 36 9.48 -3.93 8.58
N PRO A 37 10.38 -3.64 7.62
CA PRO A 37 11.84 -3.86 7.67
C PRO A 37 12.53 -2.92 8.66
N VAL A 38 11.86 -1.82 9.02
CA VAL A 38 12.36 -0.79 9.92
C VAL A 38 11.41 -0.66 11.11
N ALA A 39 11.96 -0.54 12.32
CA ALA A 39 11.18 -0.45 13.55
C ALA A 39 10.85 1.00 13.95
N ASP A 40 10.23 1.75 13.04
CA ASP A 40 9.94 3.19 13.20
C ASP A 40 8.56 3.51 13.78
N GLY A 41 7.70 2.50 13.92
CA GLY A 41 6.37 2.67 14.47
C GLY A 41 5.45 3.56 13.62
N ASP A 42 5.56 3.56 12.29
CA ASP A 42 4.78 4.46 11.42
C ASP A 42 3.77 3.78 10.45
N THR A 43 3.79 2.45 10.30
CA THR A 43 2.97 1.74 9.28
C THR A 43 1.48 2.06 9.35
N GLY A 44 0.91 2.12 10.56
CA GLY A 44 -0.49 2.50 10.75
C GLY A 44 -0.78 3.94 10.35
N THR A 45 0.15 4.85 10.63
CA THR A 45 0.04 6.27 10.23
C THR A 45 0.15 6.42 8.72
N ASN A 46 1.11 5.74 8.10
CA ASN A 46 1.32 5.77 6.66
C ASN A 46 0.11 5.21 5.89
N LEU A 47 -0.40 4.03 6.28
CA LEU A 47 -1.60 3.47 5.66
C LEU A 47 -2.84 4.36 5.84
N TYR A 48 -3.06 4.90 7.04
CA TYR A 48 -4.17 5.83 7.29
C TYR A 48 -4.10 7.06 6.37
N LEU A 49 -2.95 7.74 6.32
CA LEU A 49 -2.76 8.93 5.49
C LEU A 49 -2.90 8.63 4.00
N THR A 50 -2.41 7.48 3.55
CA THR A 50 -2.55 7.03 2.17
C THR A 50 -4.02 6.78 1.79
N VAL A 51 -4.77 6.04 2.62
CA VAL A 51 -6.19 5.77 2.34
C VAL A 51 -7.03 7.05 2.45
N ARG A 52 -6.70 7.93 3.38
CA ARG A 52 -7.32 9.25 3.48
C ARG A 52 -7.12 10.08 2.22
N ALA A 53 -5.90 10.14 1.67
CA ALA A 53 -5.64 10.84 0.42
C ALA A 53 -6.48 10.26 -0.74
N ALA A 54 -6.64 8.93 -0.78
CA ALA A 54 -7.50 8.25 -1.74
C ALA A 54 -8.99 8.64 -1.56
N SER A 55 -9.47 8.67 -0.32
CA SER A 55 -10.84 9.02 0.05
C SER A 55 -11.17 10.49 -0.27
N ASP A 56 -10.31 11.42 0.16
CA ASP A 56 -10.43 12.87 -0.08
C ASP A 56 -10.49 13.17 -1.60
N ALA A 57 -9.69 12.47 -2.41
CA ALA A 57 -9.72 12.61 -3.87
C ALA A 57 -11.05 12.14 -4.47
N LEU A 58 -11.66 11.09 -3.92
CA LEU A 58 -12.98 10.66 -4.35
C LEU A 58 -14.05 11.69 -3.97
N ASP A 59 -13.99 12.30 -2.80
CA ASP A 59 -14.97 13.33 -2.42
C ASP A 59 -14.95 14.55 -3.36
N ALA A 60 -13.80 14.85 -3.98
CA ALA A 60 -13.67 15.88 -5.01
C ALA A 60 -14.08 15.42 -6.42
N LEU A 61 -14.17 14.11 -6.68
CA LEU A 61 -14.49 13.54 -7.99
C LEU A 61 -16.00 13.58 -8.27
N ASP A 62 -16.39 14.01 -9.48
CA ASP A 62 -17.79 14.08 -9.93
C ASP A 62 -18.58 12.79 -9.57
N PRO A 63 -19.66 12.89 -8.77
CA PRO A 63 -20.47 11.75 -8.37
C PRO A 63 -21.14 11.00 -9.54
N SER A 64 -21.22 11.61 -10.72
CA SER A 64 -21.75 10.98 -11.94
C SER A 64 -20.78 9.99 -12.58
N VAL A 65 -19.51 9.94 -12.13
CA VAL A 65 -18.55 8.91 -12.54
C VAL A 65 -18.96 7.58 -11.91
N MET A 66 -19.59 6.73 -12.72
CA MET A 66 -20.09 5.41 -12.31
C MET A 66 -19.14 4.26 -12.61
N ASP A 67 -18.06 4.54 -13.35
CA ASP A 67 -17.02 3.58 -13.70
C ASP A 67 -16.14 3.25 -12.49
N VAL A 68 -16.14 1.98 -12.09
CA VAL A 68 -15.40 1.46 -10.95
C VAL A 68 -13.89 1.61 -11.16
N GLY A 69 -13.39 1.27 -12.34
CA GLY A 69 -11.98 1.41 -12.67
C GLY A 69 -11.50 2.86 -12.66
N ALA A 70 -12.31 3.79 -13.19
CA ALA A 70 -11.98 5.22 -13.18
C ALA A 70 -11.95 5.79 -11.75
N VAL A 71 -12.93 5.41 -10.91
CA VAL A 71 -12.95 5.79 -9.48
C VAL A 71 -11.70 5.28 -8.77
N LEU A 72 -11.38 3.99 -8.89
CA LEU A 72 -10.23 3.42 -8.21
C LEU A 72 -8.89 3.91 -8.79
N THR A 73 -8.83 4.21 -10.09
CA THR A 73 -7.64 4.82 -10.72
C THR A 73 -7.40 6.21 -10.14
N HIS A 74 -8.44 7.03 -9.99
CA HIS A 74 -8.32 8.36 -9.40
C HIS A 74 -7.87 8.30 -7.94
N ALA A 75 -8.48 7.40 -7.16
CA ALA A 75 -8.13 7.17 -5.77
C ALA A 75 -6.68 6.66 -5.61
N GLY A 76 -6.26 5.69 -6.43
CA GLY A 76 -4.91 5.13 -6.42
C GLY A 76 -3.83 6.14 -6.80
N GLN A 77 -4.10 7.01 -7.77
CA GLN A 77 -3.18 8.09 -8.14
C GLN A 77 -2.98 9.08 -6.99
N ALA A 78 -4.07 9.52 -6.36
CA ALA A 78 -3.99 10.41 -5.20
C ALA A 78 -3.26 9.76 -4.01
N ALA A 79 -3.54 8.47 -3.77
CA ALA A 79 -2.84 7.66 -2.77
C ALA A 79 -1.33 7.63 -3.05
N LEU A 80 -0.92 7.33 -4.28
CA LEU A 80 0.48 7.18 -4.66
C LEU A 80 1.25 8.51 -4.63
N GLU A 81 0.60 9.62 -4.99
CA GLU A 81 1.19 10.97 -4.91
C GLU A 81 1.40 11.44 -3.47
N LYS A 82 0.57 10.97 -2.53
CA LYS A 82 0.66 11.32 -1.10
C LYS A 82 1.27 10.23 -0.23
N ALA A 83 1.62 9.09 -0.82
CA ALA A 83 2.18 7.96 -0.12
C ALA A 83 3.48 8.33 0.59
N ARG A 84 3.60 7.81 1.81
CA ARG A 84 4.77 7.88 2.68
C ARG A 84 5.06 6.47 3.18
N GLY A 85 6.32 6.16 3.43
CA GLY A 85 6.71 4.84 3.87
C GLY A 85 6.51 3.75 2.81
N ASN A 86 7.08 2.59 3.11
CA ASN A 86 6.92 1.40 2.28
C ASN A 86 5.46 0.95 2.21
N SER A 87 4.76 0.92 3.35
CA SER A 87 3.40 0.41 3.46
C SER A 87 2.39 1.26 2.68
N GLY A 88 2.45 2.60 2.82
CA GLY A 88 1.63 3.53 2.05
C GLY A 88 1.91 3.47 0.56
N THR A 89 3.19 3.41 0.17
CA THR A 89 3.59 3.31 -1.25
C THR A 89 3.09 2.01 -1.87
N LEU A 90 3.32 0.88 -1.20
CA LEU A 90 2.94 -0.45 -1.69
C LEU A 90 1.42 -0.61 -1.80
N PHE A 91 0.66 -0.12 -0.81
CA PHE A 91 -0.81 -0.12 -0.89
C PHE A 91 -1.31 0.75 -2.06
N SER A 92 -0.67 1.89 -2.32
CA SER A 92 -1.03 2.74 -3.46
C SER A 92 -0.75 2.06 -4.80
N VAL A 93 0.35 1.32 -4.90
CA VAL A 93 0.67 0.47 -6.07
C VAL A 93 -0.40 -0.61 -6.26
N PHE A 94 -0.79 -1.29 -5.18
CA PHE A 94 -1.87 -2.28 -5.19
C PHE A 94 -3.17 -1.65 -5.71
N LEU A 95 -3.58 -0.50 -5.17
CA LEU A 95 -4.83 0.16 -5.54
C LEU A 95 -4.85 0.59 -7.02
N CYS A 96 -3.76 1.18 -7.51
CA CYS A 96 -3.61 1.53 -8.93
C CYS A 96 -3.74 0.30 -9.84
N ALA A 97 -3.03 -0.79 -9.50
CA ALA A 97 -3.00 -2.00 -10.32
C ALA A 97 -4.33 -2.77 -10.28
N ALA A 98 -5.02 -2.78 -9.13
CA ALA A 98 -6.36 -3.34 -9.00
C ALA A 98 -7.38 -2.61 -9.88
N ALA A 99 -7.19 -1.30 -10.11
CA ALA A 99 -8.11 -0.50 -10.92
C ALA A 99 -8.01 -0.79 -12.43
N GLU A 100 -6.85 -1.20 -12.92
CA GLU A 100 -6.58 -1.43 -14.36
C GLU A 100 -7.60 -2.38 -15.03
N PRO A 101 -7.83 -3.63 -14.54
CA PRO A 101 -8.79 -4.54 -15.15
C PRO A 101 -10.25 -4.12 -14.96
N LEU A 102 -10.51 -3.11 -14.13
CA LEU A 102 -11.86 -2.62 -13.82
C LEU A 102 -12.27 -1.43 -14.71
N ALA A 103 -11.38 -0.98 -15.61
CA ALA A 103 -11.68 0.09 -16.55
C ALA A 103 -12.90 -0.25 -17.43
N GLY A 104 -13.84 0.68 -17.55
CA GLY A 104 -15.09 0.46 -18.29
C GLY A 104 -16.19 -0.23 -17.48
N GLN A 105 -15.88 -0.76 -16.29
CA GLN A 105 -16.82 -1.59 -15.53
C GLN A 105 -17.69 -0.75 -14.60
N GLN A 106 -18.99 -0.98 -14.63
CA GLN A 106 -19.96 -0.30 -13.76
C GLN A 106 -20.16 -0.99 -12.41
N ARG A 107 -19.74 -2.25 -12.31
CA ARG A 107 -19.82 -3.06 -11.11
C ARG A 107 -18.68 -4.07 -11.05
N LEU A 108 -18.26 -4.41 -9.85
CA LEU A 108 -17.36 -5.51 -9.56
C LEU A 108 -18.14 -6.84 -9.58
N SER A 109 -17.59 -7.85 -10.22
CA SER A 109 -18.03 -9.25 -10.16
C SER A 109 -16.94 -10.12 -9.53
N SER A 110 -17.22 -11.40 -9.29
CA SER A 110 -16.21 -12.35 -8.78
C SER A 110 -14.97 -12.39 -9.67
N ALA A 111 -15.16 -12.59 -10.99
CA ALA A 111 -14.08 -12.66 -11.96
C ALA A 111 -13.25 -11.36 -12.03
N LEU A 112 -13.93 -10.21 -11.97
CA LEU A 112 -13.27 -8.91 -11.95
C LEU A 112 -12.46 -8.70 -10.66
N LEU A 113 -12.98 -9.12 -9.49
CA LEU A 113 -12.25 -9.06 -8.23
C LEU A 113 -11.01 -9.97 -8.26
N ALA A 114 -11.14 -11.22 -8.72
CA ALA A 114 -10.02 -12.13 -8.86
C ALA A 114 -8.93 -11.57 -9.79
N THR A 115 -9.35 -11.02 -10.94
CA THR A 115 -8.43 -10.38 -11.89
C THR A 115 -7.75 -9.15 -11.30
N ALA A 116 -8.50 -8.30 -10.59
CA ALA A 116 -7.97 -7.11 -9.93
C ALA A 116 -6.94 -7.45 -8.85
N LEU A 117 -7.26 -8.40 -7.96
CA LEU A 117 -6.32 -8.84 -6.92
C LEU A 117 -5.07 -9.49 -7.52
N HIS A 118 -5.23 -10.29 -8.59
CA HIS A 118 -4.10 -10.89 -9.27
C HIS A 118 -3.18 -9.86 -9.92
N ARG A 119 -3.76 -8.87 -10.59
CA ARG A 119 -2.98 -7.77 -11.18
C ARG A 119 -2.26 -6.97 -10.11
N ALA A 120 -2.95 -6.68 -9.00
CA ALA A 120 -2.41 -5.91 -7.90
C ALA A 120 -1.26 -6.62 -7.18
N GLN A 121 -1.38 -7.92 -6.90
CA GLN A 121 -0.29 -8.66 -6.27
C GLN A 121 0.95 -8.71 -7.18
N ILE A 122 0.80 -9.02 -8.49
CA ILE A 122 1.95 -9.03 -9.41
C ILE A 122 2.65 -7.66 -9.41
N ARG A 123 1.85 -6.57 -9.45
CA ARG A 123 2.42 -5.23 -9.51
C ARG A 123 3.12 -4.85 -8.20
N ALA A 124 2.57 -5.23 -7.05
CA ALA A 124 3.19 -5.00 -5.76
C ALA A 124 4.54 -5.72 -5.64
N TRP A 125 4.60 -7.00 -6.01
CA TRP A 125 5.84 -7.79 -6.03
C TRP A 125 6.92 -7.21 -6.96
N THR A 126 6.53 -6.72 -8.13
CA THR A 126 7.47 -6.22 -9.17
C THR A 126 7.85 -4.74 -9.01
N ALA A 127 7.17 -4.01 -8.13
CA ALA A 127 7.51 -2.62 -7.80
C ALA A 127 8.70 -2.52 -6.85
N LEU A 128 8.94 -3.57 -6.06
CA LEU A 128 10.07 -3.73 -5.16
C LEU A 128 11.26 -4.35 -5.90
N SER A 129 12.47 -3.92 -5.55
CA SER A 129 13.69 -4.56 -6.04
C SER A 129 14.03 -5.86 -5.31
N ASP A 130 13.82 -5.89 -3.99
CA ASP A 130 13.98 -7.09 -3.15
C ASP A 130 12.69 -7.35 -2.35
N PRO A 131 11.69 -8.03 -2.96
CA PRO A 131 10.43 -8.28 -2.28
C PRO A 131 10.55 -9.42 -1.25
N VAL A 132 10.02 -9.19 -0.06
CA VAL A 132 10.19 -10.11 1.09
C VAL A 132 8.86 -10.81 1.42
N PRO A 133 8.80 -12.16 1.38
CA PRO A 133 7.69 -12.94 1.94
C PRO A 133 7.50 -12.67 3.44
N GLY A 134 6.33 -12.95 4.00
CA GLY A 134 6.04 -12.65 5.42
C GLY A 134 5.68 -11.20 5.68
N THR A 135 5.44 -10.43 4.61
CA THR A 135 4.96 -9.05 4.67
C THR A 135 3.55 -8.94 4.07
N MET A 136 3.03 -7.72 3.96
CA MET A 136 1.82 -7.38 3.20
C MET A 136 1.74 -8.07 1.82
N LEU A 137 2.87 -8.33 1.17
CA LEU A 137 2.94 -9.06 -0.10
C LEU A 137 2.33 -10.48 -0.03
N SER A 138 2.64 -11.24 1.01
CA SER A 138 2.11 -12.59 1.21
C SER A 138 0.60 -12.57 1.46
N VAL A 139 0.09 -11.51 2.08
CA VAL A 139 -1.34 -11.30 2.31
C VAL A 139 -2.06 -10.95 0.99
N MET A 140 -1.47 -10.10 0.15
CA MET A 140 -2.00 -9.82 -1.20
C MET A 140 -2.05 -11.07 -2.07
N GLU A 141 -0.98 -11.87 -2.04
CA GLU A 141 -0.88 -13.12 -2.79
C GLU A 141 -1.95 -14.12 -2.34
N ALA A 142 -2.09 -14.36 -1.03
CA ALA A 142 -3.10 -15.28 -0.50
C ALA A 142 -4.53 -14.86 -0.85
N ALA A 143 -4.87 -13.58 -0.71
CA ALA A 143 -6.17 -13.05 -1.10
C ALA A 143 -6.44 -13.21 -2.60
N SER A 144 -5.43 -12.96 -3.43
CA SER A 144 -5.51 -13.14 -4.88
C SER A 144 -5.71 -14.60 -5.28
N LEU A 145 -4.98 -15.54 -4.67
CA LEU A 145 -5.07 -16.96 -4.98
C LEU A 145 -6.47 -17.48 -4.63
N ALA A 146 -6.96 -17.18 -3.42
CA ALA A 146 -8.29 -17.59 -2.98
C ALA A 146 -9.39 -17.05 -3.89
N ALA A 147 -9.30 -15.78 -4.29
CA ALA A 147 -10.27 -15.19 -5.22
C ALA A 147 -10.25 -15.90 -6.60
N GLY A 148 -9.06 -16.22 -7.12
CA GLY A 148 -8.89 -16.97 -8.36
C GLY A 148 -9.42 -18.40 -8.29
N GLU A 149 -9.27 -19.08 -7.15
CA GLU A 149 -9.82 -20.42 -6.94
C GLU A 149 -11.35 -20.43 -6.98
N ILE A 150 -12.01 -19.45 -6.34
CA ILE A 150 -13.47 -19.33 -6.38
C ILE A 150 -13.97 -19.06 -7.81
N ASP A 151 -13.29 -18.18 -8.54
CA ASP A 151 -13.62 -17.88 -9.95
C ASP A 151 -13.47 -19.12 -10.85
N ALA A 152 -12.39 -19.89 -10.66
CA ALA A 152 -12.15 -21.11 -11.42
C ALA A 152 -13.20 -22.21 -11.17
N LEU A 153 -13.78 -22.26 -9.96
CA LEU A 153 -14.86 -23.19 -9.61
C LEU A 153 -16.22 -22.80 -10.21
N HIS A 154 -16.44 -21.50 -10.47
CA HIS A 154 -17.72 -20.97 -10.95
C HIS A 154 -17.53 -20.02 -12.15
N PRO A 155 -16.91 -20.48 -13.25
CA PRO A 155 -16.55 -19.61 -14.36
C PRO A 155 -17.78 -18.96 -14.99
N GLY A 156 -17.76 -17.62 -15.08
CA GLY A 156 -18.85 -16.83 -15.64
C GLY A 156 -20.05 -16.62 -14.71
N ASP A 157 -19.96 -17.03 -13.44
CA ASP A 157 -20.97 -16.66 -12.44
C ASP A 157 -20.78 -15.21 -11.98
N ASP A 158 -21.51 -14.34 -12.66
CA ASP A 158 -21.52 -12.91 -12.41
C ASP A 158 -22.50 -12.50 -11.27
N SER A 159 -23.07 -13.46 -10.55
CA SER A 159 -24.03 -13.19 -9.49
C SER A 159 -23.40 -12.48 -8.29
N ASN A 160 -24.24 -11.76 -7.55
CA ASN A 160 -23.84 -11.16 -6.28
C ASN A 160 -23.47 -12.22 -5.23
N HIS A 161 -24.02 -13.44 -5.32
CA HIS A 161 -23.67 -14.53 -4.43
C HIS A 161 -22.22 -14.99 -4.65
N ALA A 162 -21.82 -15.21 -5.91
CA ALA A 162 -20.45 -15.55 -6.25
C ALA A 162 -19.47 -14.48 -5.75
N LEU A 163 -19.76 -13.20 -6.00
CA LEU A 163 -18.93 -12.10 -5.48
C LEU A 163 -18.77 -12.15 -3.95
N GLY A 164 -19.85 -12.46 -3.22
CA GLY A 164 -19.78 -12.57 -1.77
C GLY A 164 -18.90 -13.72 -1.29
N VAL A 165 -19.06 -14.90 -1.89
CA VAL A 165 -18.20 -16.06 -1.60
C VAL A 165 -16.73 -15.75 -1.88
N THR A 166 -16.44 -15.05 -2.98
CA THR A 166 -15.08 -14.63 -3.34
C THR A 166 -14.48 -13.65 -2.35
N LEU A 167 -15.26 -12.67 -1.86
CA LEU A 167 -14.82 -11.72 -0.85
C LEU A 167 -14.55 -12.39 0.49
N ASP A 168 -15.45 -13.27 0.95
CA ASP A 168 -15.26 -14.01 2.20
C ASP A 168 -14.03 -14.93 2.11
N ALA A 169 -13.83 -15.62 0.98
CA ALA A 169 -12.65 -16.45 0.75
C ALA A 169 -11.34 -15.63 0.73
N ALA A 170 -11.34 -14.47 0.07
CA ALA A 170 -10.17 -13.59 0.03
C ALA A 170 -9.80 -13.05 1.41
N VAL A 171 -10.79 -12.64 2.22
CA VAL A 171 -10.55 -12.16 3.60
C VAL A 171 -10.08 -13.30 4.51
N ALA A 172 -10.66 -14.49 4.40
CA ALA A 172 -10.23 -15.65 5.18
C ALA A 172 -8.78 -16.07 4.85
N ALA A 173 -8.40 -16.07 3.57
CA ALA A 173 -7.04 -16.36 3.13
C ALA A 173 -6.06 -15.26 3.56
N ALA A 174 -6.46 -13.99 3.48
CA ALA A 174 -5.67 -12.87 4.00
C ALA A 174 -5.41 -13.01 5.50
N LEU A 175 -6.42 -13.39 6.30
CA LEU A 175 -6.27 -13.63 7.73
C LEU A 175 -5.26 -14.76 8.00
N ALA A 176 -5.42 -15.90 7.32
CA ALA A 176 -4.49 -17.02 7.48
C ALA A 176 -3.05 -16.64 7.10
N ALA A 177 -2.88 -15.82 6.06
CA ALA A 177 -1.58 -15.29 5.68
C ALA A 177 -1.00 -14.35 6.73
N VAL A 178 -1.81 -13.43 7.30
CA VAL A 178 -1.40 -12.56 8.41
C VAL A 178 -0.89 -13.39 9.58
N VAL A 179 -1.64 -14.40 10.02
CA VAL A 179 -1.19 -15.30 11.10
C VAL A 179 0.13 -15.96 10.75
N SER A 180 0.30 -16.39 9.49
CA SER A 180 1.52 -17.06 9.03
C SER A 180 2.75 -16.13 8.95
N THR A 181 2.57 -14.80 8.90
CA THR A 181 3.70 -13.86 8.80
C THR A 181 4.65 -13.95 10.00
N GLU A 182 4.11 -14.26 11.20
CA GLU A 182 4.90 -14.42 12.42
C GLU A 182 6.03 -15.45 12.23
N ASP A 183 5.74 -16.59 11.59
CA ASP A 183 6.72 -17.66 11.38
C ASP A 183 7.57 -17.51 10.10
N GLN A 184 7.30 -16.49 9.28
CA GLN A 184 7.99 -16.27 8.00
C GLN A 184 9.20 -15.31 8.12
N LEU A 185 9.23 -14.49 9.17
CA LEU A 185 10.30 -13.52 9.42
C LEU A 185 10.83 -13.66 10.84
N ASP A 186 12.14 -13.88 10.97
CA ASP A 186 12.81 -14.09 12.27
C ASP A 186 12.53 -12.96 13.26
N ALA A 187 12.46 -11.71 12.79
CA ALA A 187 12.15 -10.54 13.61
C ALA A 187 10.72 -10.60 14.20
N LEU A 188 9.74 -10.99 13.38
CA LEU A 188 8.35 -11.15 13.78
C LEU A 188 8.18 -12.33 14.75
N GLN A 189 8.82 -13.46 14.44
CA GLN A 189 8.80 -14.66 15.28
C GLN A 189 9.40 -14.40 16.66
N ALA A 190 10.56 -13.73 16.70
CA ALA A 190 11.26 -13.41 17.95
C ALA A 190 10.42 -12.47 18.84
N ALA A 191 9.73 -11.51 18.23
CA ALA A 191 8.89 -10.55 18.93
C ALA A 191 7.47 -11.07 19.22
N LYS A 192 7.08 -12.21 18.61
CA LYS A 192 5.72 -12.79 18.66
C LYS A 192 4.66 -11.79 18.23
N VAL A 193 4.87 -11.25 17.04
CA VAL A 193 3.92 -10.33 16.39
C VAL A 193 3.69 -10.79 14.97
N VAL A 194 2.53 -10.44 14.43
CA VAL A 194 2.27 -10.53 12.98
C VAL A 194 2.78 -9.27 12.26
N ASP A 195 2.86 -9.32 10.94
CA ASP A 195 3.26 -8.16 10.12
C ASP A 195 2.23 -7.03 10.18
N ALA A 196 2.69 -5.82 10.53
CA ALA A 196 1.85 -4.63 10.61
C ALA A 196 1.18 -4.30 9.26
N GLY A 197 1.93 -4.40 8.17
CA GLY A 197 1.42 -4.13 6.83
C GLY A 197 0.32 -5.12 6.42
N GLY A 198 0.54 -6.40 6.69
CA GLY A 198 -0.41 -7.49 6.47
C GLY A 198 -1.73 -7.28 7.22
N VAL A 199 -1.66 -6.92 8.51
CA VAL A 199 -2.87 -6.61 9.29
C VAL A 199 -3.61 -5.40 8.71
N GLY A 200 -2.88 -4.37 8.30
CA GLY A 200 -3.45 -3.19 7.64
C GLY A 200 -4.20 -3.56 6.35
N LEU A 201 -3.64 -4.42 5.51
CA LEU A 201 -4.29 -4.89 4.29
C LEU A 201 -5.53 -5.76 4.60
N LEU A 202 -5.46 -6.65 5.59
CA LEU A 202 -6.59 -7.46 6.03
C LEU A 202 -7.79 -6.58 6.44
N LEU A 203 -7.55 -5.52 7.21
CA LEU A 203 -8.56 -4.53 7.58
C LEU A 203 -9.20 -3.87 6.34
N ILE A 204 -8.38 -3.49 5.36
CA ILE A 204 -8.86 -2.87 4.12
C ILE A 204 -9.74 -3.85 3.32
N LEU A 205 -9.36 -5.13 3.25
CA LEU A 205 -10.13 -6.16 2.56
C LEU A 205 -11.47 -6.46 3.28
N ASP A 206 -11.49 -6.53 4.62
CA ASP A 206 -12.75 -6.69 5.37
C ASP A 206 -13.66 -5.45 5.25
N CYS A 207 -13.09 -4.25 5.09
CA CYS A 207 -13.86 -3.05 4.74
C CYS A 207 -14.52 -3.19 3.36
N LEU A 208 -13.85 -3.77 2.36
CA LEU A 208 -14.45 -4.01 1.04
C LEU A 208 -15.59 -5.02 1.15
N ARG A 209 -15.32 -6.14 1.83
CA ARG A 209 -16.27 -7.21 2.11
C ARG A 209 -17.54 -6.68 2.78
N SER A 210 -17.40 -5.98 3.90
CA SER A 210 -18.51 -5.40 4.66
C SER A 210 -19.35 -4.41 3.85
N VAL A 211 -18.72 -3.52 3.06
CA VAL A 211 -19.44 -2.54 2.23
C VAL A 211 -20.17 -3.19 1.07
N VAL A 212 -19.55 -4.17 0.40
CA VAL A 212 -20.15 -4.85 -0.75
C VAL A 212 -21.30 -5.73 -0.30
N LEU A 213 -21.15 -6.44 0.81
CA LEU A 213 -22.18 -7.34 1.36
C LEU A 213 -23.24 -6.61 2.17
N GLY A 214 -22.97 -5.37 2.60
CA GLY A 214 -23.88 -4.63 3.47
C GLY A 214 -23.94 -5.25 4.86
N GLU A 215 -22.79 -5.70 5.34
CA GLU A 215 -22.60 -6.30 6.66
C GLU A 215 -21.71 -5.40 7.51
N GLU A 216 -21.64 -5.70 8.80
CA GLU A 216 -20.65 -5.06 9.68
C GLU A 216 -19.25 -5.67 9.46
N LEU A 217 -18.24 -4.94 9.94
CA LEU A 217 -16.89 -5.52 10.07
C LEU A 217 -16.94 -6.72 11.01
N GLN A 218 -16.06 -7.69 10.76
CA GLN A 218 -15.99 -8.90 11.56
C GLN A 218 -15.38 -8.57 12.93
N GLY A 219 -16.23 -8.54 13.97
CA GLY A 219 -15.83 -8.07 15.30
C GLY A 219 -14.70 -8.85 15.96
N THR A 220 -14.50 -10.12 15.59
CA THR A 220 -13.48 -11.01 16.15
C THR A 220 -12.33 -11.29 15.18
N LEU A 221 -12.27 -10.61 14.02
CA LEU A 221 -11.30 -10.90 12.95
C LEU A 221 -9.85 -10.81 13.43
N LEU A 222 -9.60 -9.95 14.42
CA LEU A 222 -8.26 -9.59 14.88
C LEU A 222 -7.95 -10.07 16.31
N ASP A 223 -8.88 -10.78 16.95
CA ASP A 223 -8.80 -11.09 18.39
C ASP A 223 -7.64 -12.03 18.73
N ASP A 224 -7.33 -12.97 17.82
CA ASP A 224 -6.32 -14.01 18.03
C ASP A 224 -4.96 -13.68 17.39
N LEU A 225 -4.77 -12.44 16.91
CA LEU A 225 -3.49 -12.02 16.33
C LEU A 225 -2.46 -11.70 17.43
N HIS A 226 -1.33 -12.41 17.41
CA HIS A 226 -0.25 -12.20 18.37
C HIS A 226 0.28 -10.76 18.32
N GLY A 227 0.47 -10.17 19.50
CA GLY A 227 1.00 -8.82 19.67
C GLY A 227 0.05 -7.68 19.27
N TYR A 228 -1.18 -8.00 18.86
CA TYR A 228 -2.13 -7.01 18.35
C TYR A 228 -3.28 -6.69 19.31
N SER A 229 -3.35 -7.28 20.51
CA SER A 229 -4.39 -6.96 21.50
C SER A 229 -4.30 -5.50 21.96
N VAL A 230 -5.41 -4.92 22.42
CA VAL A 230 -5.47 -3.51 22.86
C VAL A 230 -4.50 -3.20 24.01
N GLN A 231 -4.16 -4.20 24.81
CA GLN A 231 -3.25 -4.06 25.96
C GLN A 231 -1.80 -4.47 25.64
N ASP A 232 -1.51 -4.88 24.41
CA ASP A 232 -0.16 -5.29 24.03
C ASP A 232 0.78 -4.07 23.98
N PRO A 233 2.07 -4.25 24.33
CA PRO A 233 3.01 -3.16 24.38
C PRO A 233 3.37 -2.64 22.98
N HIS A 234 3.90 -1.42 22.93
CA HIS A 234 4.48 -0.84 21.72
C HIS A 234 5.87 -1.47 21.49
N ILE A 235 5.90 -2.63 20.83
CA ILE A 235 7.09 -3.45 20.65
C ILE A 235 8.17 -2.72 19.85
N HIS A 236 7.79 -1.94 18.82
CA HIS A 236 8.74 -1.13 18.03
C HIS A 236 9.61 -0.22 18.91
N SER A 237 9.06 0.33 20.00
CA SER A 237 9.78 1.24 20.89
C SER A 237 10.93 0.57 21.65
N SER A 238 10.99 -0.76 21.66
CA SER A 238 12.05 -1.57 22.29
C SER A 238 13.05 -2.15 21.29
N MET A 239 12.83 -1.96 20.00
CA MET A 239 13.71 -2.45 18.94
C MET A 239 14.94 -1.54 18.78
N PRO A 240 16.06 -2.06 18.22
CA PRO A 240 17.18 -1.23 17.82
C PRO A 240 16.73 -0.13 16.84
N VAL A 241 17.35 1.03 16.96
CA VAL A 241 17.12 2.18 16.06
C VAL A 241 17.85 1.92 14.76
N ASP A 242 17.13 1.99 13.64
CA ASP A 242 17.74 1.92 12.32
C ASP A 242 18.39 3.26 11.95
N GLU A 243 19.63 3.19 11.49
CA GLU A 243 20.36 4.34 10.99
C GLU A 243 20.08 4.54 9.49
N GLY A 244 19.81 5.78 9.11
CA GLY A 244 19.63 6.15 7.70
C GLY A 244 18.46 7.10 7.52
N VAL A 245 18.13 7.31 6.25
CA VAL A 245 17.02 8.15 5.82
C VAL A 245 16.21 7.46 4.73
N GLU A 246 14.93 7.73 4.71
CA GLU A 246 14.06 7.50 3.58
C GLU A 246 14.18 8.70 2.64
N VAL A 247 14.36 8.43 1.35
CA VAL A 247 14.27 9.42 0.27
C VAL A 247 13.10 9.02 -0.62
N MET A 248 12.14 9.92 -0.76
CA MET A 248 11.04 9.76 -1.70
C MET A 248 10.97 10.94 -2.65
N CYS A 249 10.60 10.71 -3.90
CA CYS A 249 10.30 11.78 -4.86
C CYS A 249 9.42 11.27 -6.00
N THR A 250 8.95 12.20 -6.82
CA THR A 250 8.39 11.92 -8.13
C THR A 250 9.35 12.41 -9.21
N ILE A 251 9.59 11.64 -10.27
CA ILE A 251 10.48 12.04 -11.37
C ILE A 251 9.94 11.54 -12.72
N SER A 252 10.10 12.34 -13.77
CA SER A 252 9.75 11.93 -15.14
C SER A 252 10.96 11.30 -15.82
N LEU A 253 10.86 10.03 -16.22
CA LEU A 253 11.94 9.25 -16.82
C LEU A 253 11.44 8.39 -17.97
N SER A 254 12.32 8.12 -18.95
CA SER A 254 12.08 7.05 -19.91
C SER A 254 12.09 5.68 -19.20
N PRO A 255 11.50 4.62 -19.77
CA PRO A 255 11.55 3.28 -19.17
C PRO A 255 12.99 2.77 -18.96
N LEU A 256 13.93 3.16 -19.84
CA LEU A 256 15.34 2.78 -19.71
C LEU A 256 15.99 3.50 -18.53
N ASP A 257 15.81 4.82 -18.41
CA ASP A 257 16.38 5.59 -17.30
C ASP A 257 15.77 5.18 -15.96
N ALA A 258 14.48 4.81 -15.94
CA ALA A 258 13.83 4.29 -14.74
C ALA A 258 14.44 2.93 -14.31
N ALA A 259 14.75 2.05 -15.26
CA ALA A 259 15.43 0.78 -14.97
C ALA A 259 16.86 1.01 -14.47
N THR A 260 17.60 1.95 -15.08
CA THR A 260 18.94 2.35 -14.63
C THR A 260 18.93 2.96 -13.23
N LEU A 261 17.96 3.85 -12.96
CA LEU A 261 17.80 4.46 -11.63
C LEU A 261 17.53 3.38 -10.58
N ARG A 262 16.62 2.43 -10.86
CA ARG A 262 16.31 1.33 -9.95
C ARG A 262 17.57 0.55 -9.58
N GLN A 263 18.32 0.09 -10.59
CA GLN A 263 19.53 -0.69 -10.37
C GLN A 263 20.55 0.06 -9.51
N HIS A 264 20.80 1.34 -9.80
CA HIS A 264 21.77 2.11 -9.01
C HIS A 264 21.27 2.42 -7.59
N LEU A 265 19.96 2.60 -7.39
CA LEU A 265 19.40 2.75 -6.04
C LEU A 265 19.51 1.46 -5.23
N ASP A 266 19.35 0.29 -5.85
CA ASP A 266 19.55 -1.01 -5.21
C ASP A 266 21.00 -1.24 -4.75
N GLU A 267 21.97 -0.59 -5.41
CA GLU A 267 23.37 -0.62 -4.99
C GLU A 267 23.67 0.34 -3.84
N LEU A 268 22.84 1.38 -3.65
CA LEU A 268 23.03 2.43 -2.65
C LEU A 268 22.29 2.18 -1.34
N GLY A 269 21.24 1.37 -1.36
CA GLY A 269 20.38 1.15 -0.21
C GLY A 269 19.33 0.07 -0.42
N ASP A 270 18.39 0.02 0.50
CA ASP A 270 17.41 -1.05 0.63
C ASP A 270 15.98 -0.52 0.43
N SER A 271 15.00 -1.42 0.45
CA SER A 271 13.57 -1.09 0.34
C SER A 271 13.23 -0.21 -0.87
N VAL A 272 13.90 -0.44 -2.00
CA VAL A 272 13.67 0.35 -3.21
C VAL A 272 12.30 0.01 -3.79
N ILE A 273 11.43 1.02 -3.87
CA ILE A 273 10.14 0.92 -4.56
C ILE A 273 10.12 1.94 -5.69
N MET A 274 9.86 1.47 -6.90
CA MET A 274 9.62 2.35 -8.04
C MET A 274 8.35 1.95 -8.76
N SER A 275 7.38 2.86 -8.81
CA SER A 275 6.13 2.64 -9.53
C SER A 275 5.80 3.82 -10.44
N GLN A 276 5.34 3.49 -11.64
CA GLN A 276 4.79 4.47 -12.56
C GLN A 276 3.53 5.13 -11.99
N LEU A 277 3.44 6.44 -12.13
CA LEU A 277 2.30 7.29 -11.79
C LEU A 277 1.47 7.56 -13.04
N GLY A 278 0.21 7.12 -13.03
CA GLY A 278 -0.70 7.29 -14.15
C GLY A 278 -0.38 6.41 -15.37
N GLY A 279 -1.34 6.32 -16.30
CA GLY A 279 -1.26 5.41 -17.45
C GLY A 279 -0.75 6.04 -18.76
N GLY A 280 -0.26 7.28 -18.72
CA GLY A 280 0.07 8.05 -19.93
C GLY A 280 1.56 8.35 -20.07
N GLU A 281 2.09 8.14 -21.27
CA GLU A 281 3.36 8.69 -21.71
C GLU A 281 3.22 10.21 -21.88
N ALA A 282 4.17 10.98 -21.37
CA ALA A 282 4.31 12.38 -21.75
C ALA A 282 4.71 12.45 -23.24
N GLY A 283 4.46 13.58 -23.90
CA GLY A 283 4.73 13.73 -25.34
C GLY A 283 6.20 13.58 -25.76
N ASP A 284 7.11 13.34 -24.82
CA ASP A 284 8.56 13.19 -24.98
C ASP A 284 9.08 11.77 -24.71
N GLY A 285 8.20 10.77 -24.55
CA GLY A 285 8.62 9.38 -24.27
C GLY A 285 8.88 9.08 -22.80
N THR A 286 8.60 10.02 -21.90
CA THR A 286 8.80 9.85 -20.46
C THR A 286 7.51 9.50 -19.72
N TYR A 287 7.66 8.91 -18.55
CA TYR A 287 6.57 8.58 -17.63
C TYR A 287 6.91 9.14 -16.25
N ARG A 288 5.90 9.52 -15.46
CA ARG A 288 6.11 9.90 -14.06
C ARG A 288 6.34 8.62 -13.24
N TRP A 289 7.32 8.65 -12.35
CA TRP A 289 7.65 7.55 -11.44
C TRP A 289 7.67 8.07 -10.01
N ARG A 290 6.98 7.36 -9.11
CA ARG A 290 7.18 7.49 -7.67
C ARG A 290 8.38 6.63 -7.29
N VAL A 291 9.33 7.23 -6.59
CA VAL A 291 10.56 6.59 -6.11
C VAL A 291 10.56 6.64 -4.58
N HIS A 292 10.96 5.53 -3.99
CA HIS A 292 11.20 5.34 -2.56
C HIS A 292 12.50 4.54 -2.41
N VAL A 293 13.39 4.96 -1.51
CA VAL A 293 14.61 4.23 -1.17
C VAL A 293 15.02 4.53 0.27
N HIS A 294 15.48 3.52 1.01
CA HIS A 294 16.13 3.69 2.30
C HIS A 294 17.64 3.72 2.08
N VAL A 295 18.32 4.77 2.52
CA VAL A 295 19.77 4.93 2.33
C VAL A 295 20.47 5.38 3.61
N PRO A 296 21.75 5.02 3.82
CA PRO A 296 22.51 5.47 4.99
C PRO A 296 22.62 6.99 5.08
N THR A 297 22.78 7.67 3.95
CA THR A 297 22.82 9.14 3.86
C THR A 297 22.11 9.60 2.58
N PRO A 298 21.45 10.77 2.59
CA PRO A 298 20.64 11.21 1.46
C PRO A 298 21.45 11.63 0.23
N GLY A 299 22.67 12.16 0.43
CA GLY A 299 23.45 12.82 -0.61
C GLY A 299 23.62 12.00 -1.89
N PRO A 300 24.19 10.77 -1.82
CA PRO A 300 24.40 9.93 -3.00
C PRO A 300 23.12 9.61 -3.78
N ALA A 301 22.02 9.31 -3.08
CA ALA A 301 20.73 9.00 -3.72
C ALA A 301 20.12 10.23 -4.39
N VAL A 302 20.15 11.39 -3.72
CA VAL A 302 19.63 12.65 -4.27
C VAL A 302 20.43 13.09 -5.49
N GLU A 303 21.76 12.99 -5.43
CA GLU A 303 22.63 13.30 -6.57
C GLU A 303 22.31 12.39 -7.76
N LEU A 304 22.26 11.07 -7.55
CA LEU A 304 21.90 10.09 -8.57
C LEU A 304 20.55 10.41 -9.23
N ILE A 305 19.49 10.66 -8.45
CA ILE A 305 18.17 11.01 -8.96
C ILE A 305 18.24 12.27 -9.85
N ARG A 306 18.99 13.30 -9.42
CA ARG A 306 19.13 14.56 -10.15
C ARG A 306 19.95 14.44 -11.44
N THR A 307 20.80 13.42 -11.58
CA THR A 307 21.53 13.19 -12.84
C THR A 307 20.62 12.72 -13.97
N LEU A 308 19.50 12.07 -13.66
CA LEU A 308 18.58 11.49 -14.66
C LEU A 308 17.37 12.40 -14.97
N GLY A 309 17.04 13.34 -14.10
CA GLY A 309 15.93 14.27 -14.32
C GLY A 309 15.71 15.23 -13.16
N THR A 310 14.64 16.02 -13.24
CA THR A 310 14.26 16.96 -12.17
C THR A 310 13.20 16.33 -11.27
N PRO A 311 13.53 15.97 -10.02
CA PRO A 311 12.55 15.43 -9.09
C PRO A 311 11.59 16.52 -8.58
N THR A 312 10.34 16.15 -8.35
CA THR A 312 9.32 16.93 -7.65
C THR A 312 8.91 16.20 -6.36
N ASP A 313 8.31 16.93 -5.42
CA ASP A 313 7.80 16.38 -4.15
C ASP A 313 8.84 15.51 -3.42
N MET A 314 10.10 15.97 -3.45
CA MET A 314 11.20 15.30 -2.78
C MET A 314 11.06 15.48 -1.26
N SER A 315 11.02 14.37 -0.53
CA SER A 315 11.00 14.33 0.92
C SER A 315 12.11 13.46 1.45
N ILE A 316 12.75 13.90 2.53
CA ILE A 316 13.79 13.16 3.23
C ILE A 316 13.42 13.10 4.71
N SER A 317 13.33 11.88 5.25
CA SER A 317 12.87 11.57 6.60
C SER A 317 13.86 10.60 7.25
N ALA A 318 14.06 10.69 8.56
CA ALA A 318 14.89 9.71 9.26
C ALA A 318 14.14 8.38 9.35
N LEU A 319 14.85 7.26 9.16
CA LEU A 319 14.27 5.91 9.30
C LEU A 319 13.91 5.58 10.75
N SER A 320 14.45 6.28 11.73
CA SER A 320 14.02 6.14 13.12
C SER A 320 14.20 7.49 13.80
N ASP A 321 13.11 8.09 14.26
CA ASP A 321 13.15 9.41 14.89
C ASP A 321 13.39 9.28 16.40
N THR A 322 14.64 9.34 16.82
CA THR A 322 15.00 9.47 18.24
C THR A 322 15.09 10.93 18.71
N SER A 323 14.91 11.90 17.82
CA SER A 323 14.92 13.32 18.18
C SER A 323 14.43 14.19 17.03
N GLY A 324 13.24 14.81 17.17
CA GLY A 324 12.61 15.68 16.18
C GLY A 324 13.40 16.93 15.73
N HIS A 325 14.69 17.04 16.09
CA HIS A 325 15.65 18.02 15.58
C HIS A 325 16.33 17.58 14.27
N ARG A 326 16.37 16.28 13.93
CA ARG A 326 17.11 15.79 12.74
C ARG A 326 16.36 16.02 11.41
N SER A 327 15.03 15.94 11.43
CA SER A 327 14.18 16.09 10.24
C SER A 327 14.18 17.50 9.64
N GLN A 328 14.27 18.56 10.46
CA GLN A 328 14.37 19.95 9.96
C GLN A 328 15.70 20.22 9.25
N ALA A 329 16.82 19.75 9.79
CA ALA A 329 18.14 19.92 9.18
C ALA A 329 18.28 19.15 7.85
N LEU A 330 17.61 18.00 7.71
CA LEU A 330 17.59 17.23 6.47
C LEU A 330 16.81 17.95 5.35
N GLN A 331 15.68 18.59 5.68
CA GLN A 331 14.90 19.34 4.69
C GLN A 331 15.66 20.59 4.20
N GLU A 332 16.38 21.30 5.07
CA GLU A 332 17.21 22.44 4.68
C GLU A 332 18.39 22.04 3.75
N ALA A 333 18.89 20.82 3.85
CA ALA A 333 19.90 20.27 2.93
C ALA A 333 19.33 20.02 1.52
N VAL A 334 18.04 19.68 1.40
CA VAL A 334 17.36 19.52 0.10
C VAL A 334 17.22 20.87 -0.62
N ASP A 335 16.89 21.92 0.12
CA ASP A 335 16.65 23.26 -0.43
C ASP A 335 17.96 24.01 -0.75
N SER A 336 19.01 23.80 0.04
CA SER A 336 20.32 24.47 -0.12
C SER A 336 21.18 23.92 -1.27
N GLY A 337 20.99 22.65 -1.66
CA GLY A 337 21.67 22.06 -2.82
C GLY A 337 21.20 22.62 -4.18
N GLY A 338 20.13 23.43 -4.21
CA GLY A 338 19.62 24.08 -5.42
C GLY A 338 20.21 25.46 -5.72
N HIS A 339 21.17 25.96 -4.91
CA HIS A 339 21.71 27.32 -5.06
C HIS A 339 23.22 27.43 -5.30
N GLU A 340 23.95 26.33 -5.47
CA GLU A 340 25.37 26.39 -5.85
C GLU A 340 25.61 25.96 -7.31
N ARG A 341 25.55 26.98 -8.17
CA ARG A 341 26.15 27.17 -9.51
C ARG A 341 25.40 26.66 -10.74
#